data_AF-A0A840TRP9-F1
#
_entry.id   AF-A0A840TRP9-F1
#
_cell.length_a   1.000
_cell.length_b   1.000
_cell.length_c   1.000
_cell.angle_alpha   90.00
_cell.angle_beta   90.00
_cell.angle_gamma   90.00
#
_symmetry.space_group_name_H-M   'P 1'
#
loop_
_entity.id
_entity.type
_entity.pdbx_description
1 polymer ?
#
loop_
_entity_poly.entity_id
_entity_poly.type
_entity_poly.pdbx_seq_one_letter_code
_entity_poly.pdbx_strand_id
1 'polypeptide(L)'
;MLRNPLERKAAERYGQYKETLEMDWKEYVTKGIEMQDETNGFSFNPPAPANLIFYVKRQFGLDELPKELEELYRQTNGIIQTINGEKIGELIWTIERVIETNKKYRTLPDFKELYMSFEQLLFFSDAGNGDLFGFVTLNGRFEKNDIFVWNHEEDSRTWIAPNLKMFIEWWTNGKIKI
;
A
#
# COMPACT_ATOMS: atom_id res chain seq x y z
N MET A 1 -18.16 11.12 -41.73
CA MET A 1 -17.72 9.76 -42.08
C MET A 1 -16.20 9.70 -41.97
N LEU A 2 -15.66 9.07 -40.93
CA LEU A 2 -14.20 8.91 -40.79
C LEU A 2 -13.70 7.85 -41.79
N ARG A 3 -12.65 8.22 -42.53
CA ARG A 3 -12.07 7.50 -43.67
C ARG A 3 -10.96 6.55 -43.17
N ASN A 4 -10.79 5.42 -43.87
CA ASN A 4 -9.68 4.46 -43.74
C ASN A 4 -9.66 3.54 -42.47
N PRO A 5 -9.64 2.20 -42.65
CA PRO A 5 -9.47 1.21 -41.58
C PRO A 5 -8.26 1.40 -40.65
N LEU A 6 -7.18 2.04 -41.11
CA LEU A 6 -6.00 2.34 -40.30
C LEU A 6 -6.27 3.40 -39.22
N GLU A 7 -7.12 4.39 -39.52
CA GLU A 7 -7.52 5.43 -38.56
C GLU A 7 -8.46 4.85 -37.49
N ARG A 8 -9.30 3.86 -37.86
CA ARG A 8 -10.11 3.11 -36.90
C ARG A 8 -9.25 2.26 -35.97
N LYS A 9 -8.26 1.53 -36.49
CA LYS A 9 -7.30 0.77 -35.68
C LYS A 9 -6.47 1.68 -34.78
N ALA A 10 -6.07 2.86 -35.25
CA ALA A 10 -5.34 3.84 -34.44
C ALA A 10 -6.23 4.41 -33.33
N ALA A 11 -7.49 4.72 -33.61
CA ALA A 11 -8.47 5.20 -32.62
C ALA A 11 -8.91 4.11 -31.63
N GLU A 12 -8.99 2.84 -32.05
CA GLU A 12 -9.18 1.68 -31.17
C GLU A 12 -7.96 1.45 -30.29
N ARG A 13 -6.73 1.62 -30.82
CA ARG A 13 -5.49 1.58 -30.04
C ARG A 13 -5.38 2.76 -29.06
N TYR A 14 -5.80 3.96 -29.48
CA TYR A 14 -5.87 5.15 -28.63
C TYR A 14 -6.99 5.04 -27.57
N GLY A 15 -8.09 4.37 -27.92
CA GLY A 15 -9.19 4.02 -27.02
C GLY A 15 -8.79 2.99 -25.97
N GLN A 16 -8.04 1.96 -26.36
CA GLN A 16 -7.42 0.99 -25.44
C GLN A 16 -6.31 1.64 -24.58
N TYR A 17 -5.56 2.62 -25.09
CA TYR A 17 -4.60 3.41 -24.30
C TYR A 17 -5.26 4.29 -23.23
N LYS A 18 -6.53 4.64 -23.42
CA LYS A 18 -7.35 5.35 -22.42
C LYS A 18 -7.90 4.43 -21.33
N GLU A 19 -7.69 3.13 -21.44
CA GLU A 19 -8.22 2.10 -20.56
C GLU A 19 -7.12 1.43 -19.71
N THR A 20 -6.16 2.21 -19.20
CA THR A 20 -5.56 2.05 -17.87
C THR A 20 -4.91 3.38 -17.48
N LEU A 21 -5.72 4.41 -17.19
CA LEU A 21 -5.17 5.55 -16.46
C LEU A 21 -4.75 5.02 -15.09
N GLU A 22 -3.45 5.07 -14.78
CA GLU A 22 -2.97 4.85 -13.41
C GLU A 22 -3.80 5.73 -12.46
N MET A 23 -4.23 5.16 -11.34
CA MET A 23 -5.03 5.87 -10.36
C MET A 23 -4.21 7.03 -9.80
N ASP A 24 -4.75 8.25 -9.78
CA ASP A 24 -4.12 9.34 -9.01
C ASP A 24 -4.37 9.07 -7.53
N TRP A 25 -3.37 8.51 -6.86
CA TRP A 25 -3.45 8.12 -5.46
C TRP A 25 -3.56 9.33 -4.53
N LYS A 26 -2.97 10.46 -4.91
CA LYS A 26 -3.05 11.70 -4.12
C LYS A 26 -4.45 12.26 -4.17
N GLU A 27 -5.03 12.32 -5.37
CA GLU A 27 -6.42 12.73 -5.57
C GLU A 27 -7.39 11.77 -4.87
N TYR A 28 -7.20 10.45 -5.01
CA TYR A 28 -8.05 9.45 -4.38
C TYR A 28 -8.08 9.56 -2.85
N VAL A 29 -6.91 9.65 -2.22
CA VAL A 29 -6.79 9.80 -0.76
C VAL A 29 -7.38 11.13 -0.29
N THR A 30 -7.20 12.20 -1.06
CA THR A 30 -7.74 13.53 -0.68
C THR A 30 -9.26 13.60 -0.86
N LYS A 31 -9.82 12.97 -1.91
CA LYS A 31 -11.27 13.00 -2.21
C LYS A 31 -12.08 11.98 -1.44
N GLY A 32 -11.51 10.83 -1.08
CA GLY A 32 -12.19 9.79 -0.30
C GLY A 32 -12.48 10.20 1.13
N ILE A 33 -12.09 11.41 1.51
CA ILE A 33 -12.06 11.94 2.86
C ILE A 33 -12.81 13.27 2.83
N GLU A 34 -14.13 13.18 2.69
CA GLU A 34 -15.03 14.20 3.23
C GLU A 34 -14.95 14.12 4.77
N MET A 35 -13.77 14.41 5.35
CA MET A 35 -13.63 14.45 6.80
C MET A 35 -14.44 15.62 7.33
N GLN A 36 -15.34 15.30 8.25
CA GLN A 36 -16.23 16.23 8.97
C GLN A 36 -15.46 17.20 9.90
N ASP A 37 -14.13 17.25 9.80
CA ASP A 37 -13.23 18.01 10.67
C ASP A 37 -12.07 18.58 9.83
N GLU A 38 -11.97 19.91 9.77
CA GLU A 38 -10.96 20.66 9.01
C GLU A 38 -9.52 20.45 9.54
N THR A 39 -9.37 19.80 10.69
CA THR A 39 -8.07 19.64 11.36
C THR A 39 -7.31 18.38 10.93
N ASN A 40 -8.00 17.33 10.46
CA ASN A 40 -7.37 16.08 10.04
C ASN A 40 -6.99 16.13 8.56
N GLY A 41 -5.82 15.60 8.21
CA GLY A 41 -5.35 15.63 6.84
C GLY A 41 -4.30 14.59 6.49
N PHE A 42 -3.85 14.67 5.23
CA PHE A 42 -2.80 13.83 4.68
C PHE A 42 -1.73 14.69 4.04
N SER A 43 -0.47 14.29 4.24
CA SER A 43 0.67 14.85 3.51
C SER A 43 1.34 13.76 2.70
N PHE A 44 1.75 14.13 1.49
CA PHE A 44 2.31 13.22 0.50
C PHE A 44 3.80 13.51 0.33
N ASN A 45 4.62 12.48 0.49
CA ASN A 45 6.04 12.57 0.24
C ASN A 45 6.32 12.72 -1.27
N PRO A 46 7.53 13.14 -1.65
CA PRO A 46 7.99 13.00 -3.03
C PRO A 46 7.87 11.54 -3.51
N PRO A 47 7.71 11.31 -4.82
CA PRO A 47 7.78 9.98 -5.42
C PRO A 47 9.01 9.19 -4.95
N ALA A 48 8.83 7.87 -4.75
CA ALA A 48 9.94 7.00 -4.42
C ALA A 48 10.91 6.90 -5.61
N PRO A 49 12.23 7.02 -5.38
CA PRO A 49 13.23 6.74 -6.39
C PRO A 49 13.12 5.30 -6.91
N ALA A 50 13.28 5.09 -8.22
CA ALA A 50 13.14 3.76 -8.83
C ALA A 50 14.10 2.71 -8.24
N ASN A 51 15.31 3.13 -7.84
CA ASN A 51 16.29 2.27 -7.17
C ASN A 51 15.81 1.82 -5.78
N LEU A 52 15.02 2.63 -5.08
CA LEU A 52 14.48 2.28 -3.77
C LEU A 52 13.37 1.22 -3.89
N ILE A 53 12.50 1.35 -4.89
CA ILE A 53 11.50 0.33 -5.25
C ILE A 53 12.19 -0.99 -5.64
N PHE A 54 13.27 -0.92 -6.42
CA PHE A 54 14.06 -2.11 -6.75
C PHE A 54 14.71 -2.74 -5.50
N TYR A 55 15.23 -1.91 -4.60
CA TYR A 55 15.91 -2.37 -3.39
C TYR A 55 14.96 -3.12 -2.44
N VAL A 56 13.75 -2.64 -2.20
CA VAL A 56 12.79 -3.35 -1.34
C VAL A 56 12.40 -4.72 -1.90
N LYS A 57 12.21 -4.84 -3.22
CA LYS A 57 11.96 -6.13 -3.88
C LYS A 57 13.12 -7.09 -3.65
N ARG A 58 14.35 -6.64 -3.90
CA ARG A 58 15.56 -7.44 -3.69
C ARG A 58 15.76 -7.85 -2.23
N GLN A 59 15.50 -6.96 -1.30
CA GLN A 59 15.70 -7.20 0.13
C GLN A 59 14.82 -8.33 0.67
N PHE A 60 13.63 -8.52 0.08
CA PHE A 60 12.67 -9.53 0.52
C PHE A 60 12.42 -10.64 -0.51
N GLY A 61 13.25 -10.73 -1.56
CA GLY A 61 13.14 -11.77 -2.58
C GLY A 61 11.83 -11.73 -3.35
N LEU A 62 11.28 -10.53 -3.58
CA LEU A 62 10.01 -10.33 -4.28
C LEU A 62 10.24 -10.27 -5.79
N ASP A 63 9.40 -10.99 -6.54
CA ASP A 63 9.35 -10.89 -8.02
C ASP A 63 8.74 -9.53 -8.42
N GLU A 64 7.76 -9.06 -7.65
CA GLU A 64 7.03 -7.81 -7.85
C GLU A 64 6.59 -7.20 -6.52
N LEU A 65 6.07 -5.97 -6.53
CA LEU A 65 5.29 -5.44 -5.41
C LEU A 65 3.81 -5.57 -5.78
N PRO A 66 2.88 -5.56 -4.80
CA PRO A 66 1.47 -5.38 -5.11
C PRO A 66 1.29 -4.16 -6.02
N LYS A 67 0.61 -4.35 -7.15
CA LYS A 67 0.53 -3.35 -8.23
C LYS A 67 0.12 -1.97 -7.71
N GLU A 68 -0.93 -1.92 -6.91
CA GLU A 68 -1.46 -0.68 -6.33
C GLU A 68 -0.46 -0.01 -5.37
N LEU A 69 0.30 -0.80 -4.60
CA LEU A 69 1.33 -0.26 -3.70
C LEU A 69 2.52 0.32 -4.49
N GLU A 70 2.92 -0.33 -5.58
CA GLU A 70 3.98 0.19 -6.45
C GLU A 70 3.55 1.46 -7.18
N GLU A 71 2.32 1.49 -7.72
CA GLU A 71 1.72 2.69 -8.32
C GLU A 71 1.67 3.86 -7.33
N LEU A 72 1.28 3.60 -6.08
CA LEU A 72 1.29 4.60 -5.01
C LEU A 72 2.71 5.11 -4.77
N TYR A 73 3.69 4.22 -4.61
CA TYR A 73 5.08 4.62 -4.38
C TYR A 73 5.69 5.45 -5.51
N ARG A 74 5.26 5.22 -6.77
CA ARG A 74 5.66 6.04 -7.92
C ARG A 74 5.09 7.46 -7.88
N GLN A 75 4.08 7.72 -7.05
CA GLN A 75 3.48 9.04 -6.88
C GLN A 75 3.87 9.70 -5.54
N THR A 76 4.02 8.90 -4.48
CA THR A 76 4.35 9.35 -3.12
C THR A 76 5.04 8.24 -2.33
N ASN A 77 6.22 8.49 -1.76
CA ASN A 77 6.90 7.50 -0.90
C ASN A 77 6.22 7.43 0.48
N GLY A 78 5.09 6.73 0.57
CA GLY A 78 4.26 6.70 1.77
C GLY A 78 3.32 7.89 1.88
N ILE A 79 2.42 7.84 2.86
CA ILE A 79 1.39 8.86 3.12
C ILE A 79 1.39 9.15 4.62
N ILE A 80 1.55 10.41 4.98
CA ILE A 80 1.58 10.89 6.36
C ILE A 80 0.18 11.29 6.78
N GLN A 81 -0.23 10.89 7.98
CA GLN A 81 -1.45 11.37 8.63
C GLN A 81 -1.10 12.61 9.47
N THR A 82 -1.91 13.66 9.36
CA THR A 82 -1.69 14.92 10.07
C THR A 82 -2.92 15.39 10.85
N ILE A 83 -2.67 16.09 11.96
CA ILE A 83 -3.66 16.89 12.69
C ILE A 83 -3.10 18.30 12.82
N ASN A 84 -3.85 19.31 12.39
CA ASN A 84 -3.42 20.71 12.34
C ASN A 84 -2.08 20.90 11.59
N GLY A 85 -1.82 20.08 10.57
CA GLY A 85 -0.57 20.07 9.80
C GLY A 85 0.59 19.34 10.46
N GLU A 86 0.46 18.89 11.71
CA GLU A 86 1.48 18.14 12.43
C GLU A 86 1.36 16.64 12.16
N LYS A 87 2.49 15.95 11.96
CA LYS A 87 2.52 14.50 11.72
C LYS A 87 2.09 13.75 12.99
N ILE A 88 1.04 12.93 12.86
CA ILE A 88 0.58 12.02 13.92
C ILE A 88 0.86 10.54 13.62
N GLY A 89 1.09 10.20 12.35
CA GLY A 89 1.29 8.83 11.93
C GLY A 89 1.53 8.70 10.43
N GLU A 90 1.51 7.47 9.93
CA GLU A 90 1.63 7.16 8.52
C GLU A 90 0.46 6.25 8.15
N LEU A 91 -0.33 6.64 7.15
CA LEU A 91 -1.37 5.77 6.60
C LEU A 91 -0.72 4.63 5.81
N ILE A 92 0.31 4.97 5.03
CA ILE A 92 1.15 4.04 4.28
C ILE A 92 2.60 4.41 4.61
N TRP A 93 3.39 3.44 5.04
CA TRP A 93 4.79 3.66 5.37
C TRP A 93 5.62 4.05 4.15
N THR A 94 6.68 4.80 4.39
CA THR A 94 7.79 4.92 3.43
C THR A 94 8.41 3.55 3.14
N ILE A 95 9.02 3.38 1.96
CA ILE A 95 9.72 2.13 1.62
C ILE A 95 10.84 1.82 2.62
N GLU A 96 11.53 2.83 3.12
CA GLU A 96 12.57 2.70 4.14
C GLU A 96 12.01 2.05 5.41
N ARG A 97 10.85 2.52 5.89
CA ARG A 97 10.18 1.95 7.06
C ARG A 97 9.63 0.55 6.79
N VAL A 98 9.13 0.27 5.58
CA VAL A 98 8.79 -1.09 5.14
C VAL A 98 10.00 -2.01 5.29
N ILE A 99 11.16 -1.60 4.80
CA ILE A 99 12.39 -2.39 4.87
C ILE A 99 12.83 -2.61 6.31
N GLU A 100 12.95 -1.55 7.09
CA GLU A 100 13.39 -1.61 8.48
C GLU A 100 12.49 -2.53 9.31
N THR A 101 11.18 -2.30 9.22
CA THR A 101 10.19 -3.01 10.02
C THR A 101 10.14 -4.48 9.63
N ASN A 102 9.95 -4.82 8.35
CA ASN A 102 9.88 -6.23 7.94
C ASN A 102 11.18 -6.98 8.25
N LYS A 103 12.35 -6.34 8.11
CA LYS A 103 13.63 -6.95 8.51
C LYS A 103 13.68 -7.21 10.01
N LYS A 104 13.32 -6.23 10.83
CA LYS A 104 13.27 -6.38 12.30
C LYS A 104 12.37 -7.56 12.69
N TYR A 105 11.14 -7.59 12.19
CA TYR A 105 10.16 -8.62 12.53
C TYR A 105 10.56 -10.03 12.08
N ARG A 106 11.26 -10.16 10.93
CA ARG A 106 11.73 -11.46 10.42
C ARG A 106 13.04 -11.96 11.04
N THR A 107 13.78 -11.11 11.76
CA THR A 107 15.15 -11.46 12.21
C THR A 107 15.35 -11.46 13.71
N LEU A 108 14.55 -10.71 14.48
CA LEU A 108 14.68 -10.69 15.93
C LEU A 108 14.34 -12.06 16.55
N PRO A 109 15.23 -12.65 17.36
CA PRO A 109 15.00 -13.97 17.98
C PRO A 109 13.70 -14.04 18.78
N ASP A 110 13.43 -13.04 19.64
CA ASP A 110 12.23 -13.00 20.48
C ASP A 110 10.94 -13.13 19.65
N PHE A 111 10.89 -12.50 18.47
CA PHE A 111 9.72 -12.59 17.59
C PHE A 111 9.60 -13.95 16.90
N LYS A 112 10.71 -14.63 16.61
CA LYS A 112 10.68 -16.00 16.06
C LYS A 112 10.24 -17.04 17.08
N GLU A 113 10.49 -16.79 18.36
CA GLU A 113 10.08 -17.67 19.45
C GLU A 113 8.62 -17.46 19.84
N LEU A 114 8.11 -16.23 19.74
CA LEU A 114 6.76 -15.86 20.16
C LEU A 114 5.71 -15.99 19.05
N TYR A 115 6.08 -15.79 17.78
CA TYR A 115 5.12 -15.64 16.69
C TYR A 115 5.36 -16.63 15.54
N MET A 116 4.29 -16.92 14.80
CA MET A 116 4.41 -17.54 13.49
C MET A 116 5.27 -16.67 12.55
N SER A 117 5.91 -17.32 11.58
CA SER A 117 6.76 -16.64 10.61
C SER A 117 6.04 -15.48 9.90
N PHE A 118 6.77 -14.39 9.68
CA PHE A 118 6.33 -13.24 8.89
C PHE A 118 6.85 -13.30 7.45
N GLU A 119 7.44 -14.41 7.01
CA GLU A 119 7.92 -14.55 5.63
C GLU A 119 6.79 -14.48 4.60
N GLN A 120 5.57 -14.88 4.97
CA GLN A 120 4.39 -14.85 4.11
C GLN A 120 3.65 -13.50 4.13
N LEU A 121 4.16 -12.50 4.84
CA LEU A 121 3.56 -11.16 4.94
C LEU A 121 4.58 -10.08 4.60
N LEU A 122 4.17 -9.11 3.77
CA LEU A 122 4.89 -7.85 3.58
C LEU A 122 4.11 -6.73 4.25
N PHE A 123 4.58 -6.28 5.42
CA PHE A 123 3.94 -5.19 6.17
C PHE A 123 4.18 -3.84 5.52
N PHE A 124 3.14 -2.98 5.49
CA PHE A 124 3.19 -1.67 4.85
C PHE A 124 2.50 -0.54 5.63
N SER A 125 1.81 -0.87 6.73
CA SER A 125 1.10 0.07 7.58
C SER A 125 0.89 -0.52 8.99
N ASP A 126 0.50 0.31 9.97
CA ASP A 126 0.11 -0.09 11.32
C ASP A 126 -1.17 0.59 11.78
N ALA A 127 -1.80 0.01 12.80
CA ALA A 127 -2.96 0.56 13.47
C ALA A 127 -2.62 1.48 14.67
N GLY A 128 -1.33 1.74 14.94
CA GLY A 128 -0.88 2.56 16.07
C GLY A 128 -0.96 1.89 17.46
N ASN A 129 -1.50 0.68 17.55
CA ASN A 129 -1.64 -0.11 18.79
C ASN A 129 -0.66 -1.30 18.87
N GLY A 130 0.19 -1.50 17.86
CA GLY A 130 1.07 -2.66 17.74
C GLY A 130 0.71 -3.59 16.58
N ASP A 131 -0.55 -3.57 16.13
CA ASP A 131 -1.03 -4.39 15.02
C ASP A 131 -0.54 -3.85 13.67
N LEU A 132 -0.17 -4.77 12.78
CA LEU A 132 0.45 -4.45 11.49
C LEU A 132 -0.39 -4.96 10.33
N PHE A 133 -0.53 -4.13 9.29
CA PHE A 133 -1.20 -4.52 8.05
C PHE A 133 -0.18 -4.98 7.01
N GLY A 134 -0.47 -6.11 6.36
CA GLY A 134 0.43 -6.71 5.39
C GLY A 134 -0.28 -7.37 4.22
N PHE A 135 0.40 -7.37 3.07
CA PHE A 135 0.02 -8.17 1.92
C PHE A 135 0.52 -9.60 2.08
N VAL A 136 -0.31 -10.57 1.68
CA VAL A 136 0.12 -11.97 1.65
C VAL A 136 1.03 -12.20 0.45
N THR A 137 2.21 -12.76 0.71
CA THR A 137 3.13 -13.19 -0.33
C THR A 137 3.41 -14.68 -0.24
N LEU A 138 3.42 -15.35 -1.40
CA LEU A 138 3.85 -16.73 -1.52
C LEU A 138 5.08 -16.77 -2.43
N ASN A 139 6.24 -17.10 -1.86
CA ASN A 139 7.52 -17.17 -2.57
C ASN A 139 7.86 -15.89 -3.35
N GLY A 140 7.60 -14.72 -2.76
CA GLY A 140 7.90 -13.42 -3.37
C GLY A 140 6.87 -12.94 -4.39
N ARG A 141 5.76 -13.65 -4.56
CA ARG A 141 4.66 -13.30 -5.48
C ARG A 141 3.42 -12.88 -4.71
N PHE A 142 2.59 -12.06 -5.35
CA PHE A 142 1.33 -11.55 -4.82
C PHE A 142 0.18 -12.04 -5.70
N GLU A 143 -0.21 -13.30 -5.55
CA GLU A 143 -1.32 -13.88 -6.35
C GLU A 143 -2.66 -13.18 -6.07
N LYS A 144 -2.80 -12.64 -4.85
CA LYS A 144 -3.92 -11.82 -4.44
C LYS A 144 -3.41 -10.53 -3.83
N ASN A 145 -4.22 -9.48 -3.94
CA ASN A 145 -3.94 -8.17 -3.34
C ASN A 145 -4.56 -8.04 -1.95
N ASP A 146 -5.01 -9.15 -1.35
CA ASP A 146 -5.63 -9.16 -0.04
C ASP A 146 -4.66 -8.64 1.03
N ILE A 147 -5.22 -7.83 1.92
CA ILE A 147 -4.53 -7.24 3.06
C ILE A 147 -5.06 -7.90 4.32
N PHE A 148 -4.14 -8.32 5.17
CA PHE A 148 -4.41 -8.91 6.47
C PHE A 148 -3.86 -7.99 7.57
N VAL A 149 -4.51 -8.01 8.73
CA VAL A 149 -3.92 -7.52 9.98
C VAL A 149 -3.29 -8.68 10.72
N TRP A 150 -2.10 -8.46 11.26
CA TRP A 150 -1.51 -9.28 12.30
C TRP A 150 -1.79 -8.64 13.66
N ASN A 151 -2.43 -9.37 14.56
CA ASN A 151 -2.66 -8.94 15.94
C ASN A 151 -1.45 -9.27 16.81
N HIS A 152 -0.89 -8.27 17.46
CA HIS A 152 0.35 -8.42 18.22
C HIS A 152 0.17 -9.11 19.58
N GLU A 153 -1.06 -9.19 20.10
CA GLU A 153 -1.36 -9.78 21.40
C GLU A 153 -1.57 -11.29 21.32
N GLU A 154 -2.26 -11.77 20.27
CA GLU A 154 -2.63 -13.18 20.11
C GLU A 154 -2.06 -13.86 18.85
N ASP A 155 -1.22 -13.16 18.08
CA ASP A 155 -0.59 -13.66 16.84
C ASP A 155 -1.59 -14.11 15.75
N SER A 156 -2.85 -13.67 15.83
CA SER A 156 -3.85 -13.97 14.81
C SER A 156 -3.61 -13.14 13.54
N ARG A 157 -4.02 -13.68 12.39
CA ARG A 157 -3.91 -13.04 11.08
C ARG A 157 -5.28 -13.02 10.42
N THR A 158 -5.90 -11.85 10.33
CA THR A 158 -7.30 -11.70 9.89
C THR A 158 -7.37 -10.88 8.62
N TRP A 159 -8.20 -11.31 7.67
CA TRP A 159 -8.41 -10.57 6.43
C TRP A 159 -9.11 -9.23 6.70
N ILE A 160 -8.62 -8.16 6.09
CA ILE A 160 -9.09 -6.78 6.33
C ILE A 160 -9.62 -6.13 5.08
N ALA A 161 -8.97 -6.30 3.93
CA ALA A 161 -9.39 -5.66 2.68
C ALA A 161 -8.94 -6.45 1.45
N PRO A 162 -9.67 -6.38 0.33
CA PRO A 162 -9.33 -7.12 -0.89
C PRO A 162 -8.17 -6.51 -1.70
N ASN A 163 -7.81 -5.25 -1.46
CA ASN A 163 -6.76 -4.50 -2.14
C ASN A 163 -6.44 -3.18 -1.40
N LEU A 164 -5.40 -2.48 -1.83
CA LEU A 164 -4.91 -1.25 -1.20
C LEU A 164 -5.93 -0.12 -1.30
N LYS A 165 -6.60 0.00 -2.44
CA LYS A 165 -7.64 1.00 -2.67
C LYS A 165 -8.76 0.89 -1.62
N MET A 166 -9.28 -0.32 -1.40
CA MET A 166 -10.33 -0.59 -0.41
C MET A 166 -9.80 -0.49 1.01
N PHE A 167 -8.55 -0.88 1.28
CA PHE A 167 -7.93 -0.69 2.58
C PHE A 167 -7.91 0.79 2.98
N ILE A 168 -7.41 1.66 2.08
CA ILE A 168 -7.37 3.10 2.33
C ILE A 168 -8.77 3.63 2.61
N GLU A 169 -9.75 3.30 1.76
CA GLU A 169 -11.14 3.74 1.94
C GLU A 169 -11.75 3.26 3.27
N TRP A 170 -11.60 1.98 3.59
CA TRP A 170 -12.21 1.39 4.79
C TRP A 170 -11.49 1.83 6.08
N TRP A 171 -10.20 2.13 6.02
CA TRP A 171 -9.46 2.67 7.15
C TRP A 171 -9.89 4.12 7.42
N THR A 172 -9.89 4.96 6.39
CA THR A 172 -10.16 6.40 6.54
C THR A 172 -11.61 6.71 6.90
N ASN A 173 -12.56 5.85 6.53
CA ASN A 173 -13.97 5.98 6.92
C ASN A 173 -14.34 5.22 8.21
N GLY A 174 -13.36 4.59 8.89
CA GLY A 174 -13.57 3.90 10.17
C GLY A 174 -14.34 2.58 10.06
N LYS A 175 -14.45 1.99 8.86
CA LYS A 175 -15.02 0.65 8.66
C LYS A 175 -14.10 -0.44 9.20
N ILE A 176 -12.79 -0.29 9.07
CA ILE A 176 -11.82 -1.17 9.75
C ILE A 176 -11.78 -0.78 11.23
N LYS A 177 -12.01 -1.76 12.11
CA LYS A 177 -11.92 -1.62 13.56
C LYS A 177 -10.99 -2.72 14.08
N ILE A 178 -9.90 -2.29 14.70
CA ILE A 178 -8.86 -3.15 15.28
C ILE A 178 -8.80 -2.84 16.77
#